data_AF-A0ABD5R9R5-F1
#
_entry.id   AF-A0ABD5R9R5-F1
#
_cell.length_a   1.000
_cell.length_b   1.000
_cell.length_c   1.000
_cell.angle_alpha   90.00
_cell.angle_beta   90.00
_cell.angle_gamma   90.00
#
_symmetry.space_group_name_H-M   'P 1'
#
loop_
_entity.id
_entity.type
_entity.pdbx_description
1 polymer ?
#
loop_
_entity_poly.entity_id
_entity_poly.type
_entity_poly.pdbx_seq_one_letter_code
_entity_poly.pdbx_strand_id
1 'polypeptide(L)'
;MVGYRADQPALFGYLRNHWEAGRDAIESTDRSYARTNQLLAEGPENLDARTLGCVLTAFCDLGVLSVHSSGGGRNLYDLTSYDPERLAVVVAGLDDS
;
A
#
# COMPACT_ATOMS: atom_id res chain seq x y z
N MET A 1 -4.08 -20.76 8.82
CA MET A 1 -4.93 -19.77 8.13
C MET A 1 -5.02 -18.56 9.06
N VAL A 2 -4.16 -17.56 8.88
CA VAL A 2 -4.25 -16.32 9.68
C VAL A 2 -5.42 -15.54 9.10
N GLY A 3 -6.55 -15.56 9.81
CA GLY A 3 -7.69 -14.71 9.49
C GLY A 3 -7.31 -13.27 9.80
N TYR A 4 -7.02 -12.49 8.76
CA TYR A 4 -6.85 -11.05 8.84
C TYR A 4 -8.23 -10.40 9.05
N ARG A 5 -8.74 -10.42 10.29
CA ARG A 5 -10.03 -9.80 10.63
C ARG A 5 -9.92 -9.08 11.96
N ALA A 6 -10.04 -7.74 11.95
CA ALA A 6 -11.07 -7.00 12.69
C ALA A 6 -10.74 -5.52 12.95
N ASP A 7 -9.48 -5.09 12.99
CA ASP A 7 -9.19 -3.77 13.59
C ASP A 7 -9.48 -2.57 12.69
N GLN A 8 -9.46 -2.70 11.35
CA GLN A 8 -9.65 -1.55 10.43
C GLN A 8 -10.48 -1.87 9.17
N PRO A 9 -11.81 -2.00 9.28
CA PRO A 9 -12.69 -2.39 8.16
C PRO A 9 -12.68 -1.39 6.99
N ALA A 10 -12.54 -0.10 7.26
CA ALA A 10 -12.46 0.93 6.21
C ALA A 10 -11.20 0.76 5.36
N LEU A 11 -10.07 0.44 6.00
CA LEU A 11 -8.77 0.33 5.36
C LEU A 11 -8.72 -0.91 4.45
N PHE A 12 -9.38 -2.00 4.84
CA PHE A 12 -9.64 -3.17 4.00
C PHE A 12 -10.53 -2.86 2.79
N GLY A 13 -11.58 -2.06 2.96
CA GLY A 13 -12.44 -1.64 1.85
C GLY A 13 -11.70 -0.82 0.79
N TYR A 14 -10.82 0.09 1.22
CA TYR A 14 -9.95 0.83 0.31
C TYR A 14 -8.95 -0.10 -0.39
N LEU A 15 -8.35 -1.03 0.35
CA LEU A 15 -7.40 -1.99 -0.21
C LEU A 15 -8.06 -2.85 -1.29
N ARG A 16 -9.23 -3.44 -1.03
CA ARG A 16 -9.96 -4.28 -2.00
C ARG A 16 -10.22 -3.55 -3.33
N ASN A 17 -10.55 -2.26 -3.28
CA ASN A 17 -10.91 -1.49 -4.47
C ASN A 17 -9.70 -0.84 -5.18
N HIS A 18 -8.55 -0.70 -4.51
CA HIS A 18 -7.46 0.15 -4.99
C HIS A 18 -6.05 -0.45 -4.83
N TRP A 19 -5.92 -1.74 -4.49
CA TRP A 19 -4.61 -2.38 -4.34
C TRP A 19 -3.78 -2.35 -5.64
N GLU A 20 -4.41 -2.50 -6.81
CA GLU A 20 -3.75 -2.44 -8.12
C GLU A 20 -3.07 -1.09 -8.33
N ALA A 21 -3.79 0.00 -8.04
CA ALA A 21 -3.24 1.36 -8.13
C ALA A 21 -2.07 1.58 -7.17
N GLY A 22 -2.11 0.98 -5.97
CA GLY A 22 -0.99 1.03 -5.03
C GLY A 22 0.23 0.25 -5.52
N ARG A 23 0.01 -0.93 -6.10
CA ARG A 23 1.05 -1.73 -6.73
C ARG A 23 1.70 -1.00 -7.89
N ASP A 24 0.89 -0.50 -8.82
CA ASP A 24 1.36 0.21 -10.01
C ASP A 24 2.19 1.43 -9.62
N ALA A 25 1.79 2.17 -8.58
CA ALA A 25 2.56 3.32 -8.08
C ALA A 25 3.93 2.94 -7.50
N ILE A 26 4.06 1.74 -6.92
CA ILE A 26 5.34 1.21 -6.42
C ILE A 26 6.19 0.71 -7.58
N GLU A 27 5.60 -0.03 -8.52
CA GLU A 27 6.28 -0.64 -9.66
C GLU A 27 6.67 0.39 -10.75
N SER A 28 6.01 1.56 -10.82
CA SER A 28 6.29 2.60 -11.82
C SER A 28 7.43 3.54 -11.46
N THR A 29 7.95 3.49 -10.23
CA THR A 29 9.02 4.39 -9.76
C THR A 29 10.35 3.64 -9.56
N ASP A 30 11.46 4.28 -9.93
CA ASP A 30 12.81 3.77 -9.66
C ASP A 30 13.33 4.17 -8.26
N ARG A 31 12.50 4.81 -7.43
CA ARG A 31 12.89 5.30 -6.11
C ARG A 31 13.00 4.15 -5.12
N SER A 32 14.10 4.11 -4.36
CA SER A 32 14.22 3.19 -3.22
C SER A 32 13.33 3.60 -2.04
N TYR A 33 13.11 4.92 -1.86
CA TYR A 33 12.30 5.47 -0.78
C TYR A 33 11.40 6.57 -1.31
N ALA A 34 10.11 6.52 -0.99
CA ALA A 34 9.15 7.48 -1.51
C ALA A 34 8.02 7.81 -0.53
N ARG A 35 7.52 9.03 -0.60
CA ARG A 35 6.29 9.46 0.07
C ARG A 35 5.10 9.28 -0.86
N THR A 36 3.90 9.17 -0.29
CA THR A 36 2.63 9.05 -1.04
C THR A 36 2.50 10.07 -2.17
N ASN A 37 2.82 11.34 -1.92
CA ASN A 37 2.70 12.40 -2.92
C ASN A 37 3.80 12.38 -3.99
N GLN A 38 4.93 11.69 -3.76
CA GLN A 38 5.91 11.42 -4.80
C GLN A 38 5.43 10.28 -5.69
N LEU A 39 4.91 9.20 -5.08
CA LEU A 39 4.31 8.08 -5.80
C LEU A 39 3.09 8.51 -6.61
N LEU A 40 2.29 9.44 -6.11
CA LEU A 40 1.14 9.96 -6.85
C LEU A 40 1.56 10.81 -8.06
N ALA A 41 2.66 11.55 -7.97
CA ALA A 41 3.16 12.37 -9.07
C ALA A 41 3.74 11.53 -10.22
N GLU A 42 4.18 10.30 -9.93
CA GLU A 42 4.80 9.37 -10.87
C GLU A 42 3.91 8.14 -11.18
N GLY A 43 2.71 8.10 -10.60
CA GLY A 43 1.82 6.93 -10.57
C GLY A 43 0.43 7.23 -11.12
N PRO A 44 -0.63 6.58 -10.59
CA PRO A 44 -1.95 6.59 -11.20
C PRO A 44 -2.65 7.95 -11.10
N GLU A 45 -3.08 8.50 -12.24
CA GLU A 45 -3.81 9.78 -12.33
C GLU A 45 -5.19 9.76 -11.64
N ASN A 46 -5.76 8.57 -11.43
CA ASN A 46 -7.14 8.37 -10.95
C ASN A 46 -7.26 8.16 -9.42
N LEU A 47 -6.17 8.24 -8.67
CA LEU A 47 -6.20 8.12 -7.20
C LEU A 47 -5.88 9.47 -6.56
N ASP A 48 -6.52 9.78 -5.43
CA ASP A 48 -6.09 10.92 -4.62
C ASP A 48 -5.02 10.50 -3.60
N ALA A 49 -4.27 11.48 -3.08
CA ALA A 49 -3.19 11.24 -2.11
C ALA A 49 -3.70 10.57 -0.82
N ARG A 50 -4.97 10.78 -0.46
CA ARG A 50 -5.57 10.20 0.74
C ARG A 50 -5.76 8.69 0.55
N THR A 51 -6.36 8.30 -0.57
CA THR A 51 -6.64 6.91 -0.94
C THR A 51 -5.34 6.14 -1.12
N LEU A 52 -4.39 6.70 -1.86
CA LEU A 52 -3.07 6.08 -2.02
C LEU A 52 -2.36 5.93 -0.67
N GLY A 53 -2.46 6.93 0.21
CA GLY A 53 -1.92 6.86 1.57
C GLY A 53 -2.55 5.73 2.39
N CYS A 54 -3.86 5.55 2.31
CA CYS A 54 -4.56 4.44 2.97
C CYS A 54 -4.10 3.08 2.44
N VAL A 55 -3.99 2.92 1.11
CA VAL A 55 -3.52 1.67 0.49
C VAL A 55 -2.08 1.34 0.92
N LEU A 56 -1.17 2.30 0.86
CA LEU A 56 0.23 2.10 1.25
C LEU A 56 0.39 1.81 2.75
N THR A 57 -0.45 2.43 3.59
CA THR A 57 -0.50 2.10 5.02
C THR A 57 -1.00 0.67 5.22
N ALA A 58 -2.02 0.23 4.46
CA ALA A 58 -2.50 -1.15 4.48
C ALA A 58 -1.39 -2.12 4.12
N PHE A 59 -0.63 -1.83 3.06
CA PHE A 59 0.50 -2.63 2.65
C PHE A 59 1.56 -2.73 3.75
N CYS A 60 1.81 -1.65 4.49
CA CYS A 60 2.70 -1.68 5.66
C CYS A 60 2.18 -2.60 6.76
N ASP A 61 0.91 -2.43 7.15
CA ASP A 61 0.29 -3.21 8.23
C ASP A 61 0.21 -4.70 7.90
N LEU A 62 0.14 -5.04 6.61
CA LEU A 62 0.08 -6.42 6.11
C LEU A 62 1.45 -7.01 5.78
N GLY A 63 2.51 -6.20 5.88
CA GLY A 63 3.90 -6.59 5.64
C GLY A 63 4.27 -6.73 4.16
N VAL A 64 3.50 -6.12 3.25
CA VAL A 64 3.81 -6.05 1.81
C VAL A 64 4.96 -5.08 1.53
N LEU A 65 5.10 -4.02 2.34
CA LEU A 65 6.22 -3.09 2.32
C LEU A 65 6.45 -2.54 3.72
N SER A 66 7.53 -1.80 3.94
CA SER A 66 7.87 -1.22 5.25
C SER A 66 7.87 0.30 5.24
N VAL A 67 7.66 0.90 6.41
CA VAL A 67 7.91 2.33 6.61
C VAL A 67 9.38 2.52 6.95
N HIS A 68 10.12 3.25 6.11
CA HIS A 68 11.50 3.64 6.38
C HIS A 68 11.57 4.68 7.51
N SER A 69 10.67 5.67 7.47
CA SER A 69 10.58 6.72 8.49
C SER A 69 9.19 7.36 8.52
N SER A 70 8.65 7.56 9.71
CA SER A 70 7.45 8.36 9.94
C SER A 70 7.85 9.72 10.52
N GLY A 71 7.62 10.82 9.77
CA GLY A 71 8.00 12.16 10.23
C GLY A 71 7.10 13.25 9.65
N GLY A 72 6.65 14.18 10.49
CA GLY A 72 5.84 15.33 10.05
C GLY A 72 4.46 14.95 9.49
N GLY A 73 3.86 13.84 9.96
CA GLY A 73 2.54 13.37 9.54
C GLY A 73 2.50 12.69 8.17
N ARG A 74 3.65 12.32 7.61
CA ARG A 74 3.73 11.59 6.33
C ARG A 74 4.72 10.44 6.45
N ASN A 75 4.31 9.27 5.96
CA ASN A 75 5.17 8.09 5.91
C ASN A 75 6.13 8.22 4.72
N LEU A 76 7.41 7.91 4.97
CA LEU A 76 8.39 7.60 3.95
C LEU A 76 8.47 6.08 3.86
N TYR A 77 8.03 5.54 2.74
CA TYR A 77 7.98 4.11 2.49
C TYR A 77 9.31 3.61 1.95
N ASP A 78 9.68 2.40 2.38
CA ASP A 78 10.80 1.64 1.87
C ASP A 78 10.33 0.75 0.73
N LEU A 79 10.54 1.19 -0.51
CA LEU A 79 10.12 0.43 -1.68
C LEU A 79 11.06 -0.75 -1.97
N THR A 80 12.27 -0.77 -1.38
CA THR A 80 13.18 -1.91 -1.50
C THR A 80 12.70 -3.12 -0.70
N SER A 81 11.82 -2.89 0.28
CA SER A 81 11.16 -3.94 1.05
C SER A 81 9.86 -4.45 0.42
N TYR A 82 9.52 -3.98 -0.79
CA TYR A 82 8.31 -4.41 -1.48
C TYR A 82 8.38 -5.91 -1.81
N ASP A 83 7.39 -6.65 -1.32
CA ASP A 83 7.24 -8.09 -1.53
C ASP A 83 5.98 -8.38 -2.38
N PRO A 84 6.14 -8.66 -3.69
CA PRO A 84 5.02 -8.96 -4.58
C PRO A 84 4.36 -10.31 -4.29
N GLU A 85 5.09 -11.29 -3.74
CA GLU A 85 4.51 -12.59 -3.35
C GLU A 85 3.60 -12.40 -2.13
N ARG A 86 4.03 -11.58 -1.18
CA ARG A 86 3.22 -11.19 -0.03
C ARG A 86 1.95 -10.45 -0.44
N LEU A 87 2.05 -9.54 -1.41
CA LEU A 87 0.88 -8.85 -1.96
C LEU A 87 -0.12 -9.86 -2.56
N ALA A 88 0.34 -10.84 -3.32
CA ALA A 88 -0.53 -11.86 -3.91
C ALA A 88 -1.29 -12.67 -2.83
N VAL A 89 -0.61 -13.04 -1.74
CA VAL A 89 -1.24 -13.73 -0.59
C VAL A 89 -2.30 -12.84 0.08
N VAL A 90 -2.00 -11.55 0.24
CA VAL A 90 -2.94 -10.57 0.82
C VAL A 90 -4.20 -10.44 -0.05
N VAL A 91 -4.03 -10.24 -1.36
CA VAL A 91 -5.15 -10.06 -2.30
C VAL A 91 -6.00 -11.32 -2.39
N ALA A 92 -5.39 -12.50 -2.44
CA ALA A 92 -6.13 -13.76 -2.38
C ALA A 92 -6.99 -13.88 -1.10
N GLY A 93 -6.51 -13.34 0.02
CA GLY A 93 -7.28 -13.26 1.27
C GLY A 93 -8.40 -12.21 1.26
N LEU A 94 -8.35 -11.23 0.37
CA LEU A 94 -9.41 -10.20 0.21
C LEU A 94 -10.62 -10.76 -0.54
N ASP A 95 -10.44 -11.65 -1.51
CA ASP A 95 -11.55 -12.25 -2.28
C ASP A 95 -12.34 -13.30 -1.49
N ASP A 96 -11.71 -13.94 -0.49
CA ASP A 96 -12.30 -15.00 0.32
C ASP A 96 -13.20 -14.49 1.48
N SER A 97 -13.34 -13.17 1.67
CA SER A 97 -14.04 -12.56 2.84
C SER A 97 -15.39 -11.89 2.56
#